data_AF-C0NYU0-F1
#
_entry.id   AF-C0NYU0-F1
#
_cell.length_a   1.000
_cell.length_b   1.000
_cell.length_c   1.000
_cell.angle_alpha   90.00
_cell.angle_beta   90.00
_cell.angle_gamma   90.00
#
_symmetry.space_group_name_H-M   'P 1'
#
loop_
_entity.id
_entity.type
_entity.pdbx_description
1 polymer ?
#
loop_
_entity_poly.entity_id
_entity_poly.type
_entity_poly.pdbx_seq_one_letter_code
_entity_poly.pdbx_strand_id
1 'polypeptide(L)'
;MEPEPEGQRRVLVHCSAGCGRTGTYCTVDSVVDMLKRRRAALADRKQPAAGSPSGDGGDDAGEQEAWLLREDVDLIAATVEEFRTQRISMVQSLRQLVLDYESVLEWIMQHAGELGMGDEASDEVEMKKGV
;
A
#
# COMPACT_ATOMS: atom_id res chain seq x y z
N MET A 1 10.26 -4.26 7.22
CA MET A 1 9.45 -5.46 6.91
C MET A 1 9.57 -5.79 5.42
N GLU A 2 9.79 -7.05 5.03
CA GLU A 2 9.83 -7.49 3.62
C GLU A 2 8.40 -7.60 3.05
N PRO A 3 8.19 -7.37 1.74
CA PRO A 3 6.91 -7.66 1.08
C PRO A 3 6.61 -9.15 1.13
N GLU A 4 5.33 -9.53 1.08
CA GLU A 4 4.95 -10.95 1.11
C GLU A 4 5.52 -11.67 -0.13
N PRO A 5 6.13 -12.86 0.04
CA PRO A 5 6.80 -13.57 -1.04
C PRO A 5 5.82 -14.08 -2.10
N GLU A 6 6.23 -14.03 -3.36
CA GLU A 6 5.46 -14.63 -4.45
C GLU A 6 5.34 -16.15 -4.24
N GLY A 7 4.12 -16.68 -4.31
CA GLY A 7 3.85 -18.10 -4.12
C GLY A 7 3.50 -18.52 -2.68
N GLN A 8 3.24 -17.57 -1.78
CA GLN A 8 2.66 -17.90 -0.48
C GLN A 8 1.32 -18.63 -0.64
N ARG A 9 1.06 -19.61 0.24
CA ARG A 9 -0.21 -20.32 0.26
C ARG A 9 -1.34 -19.32 0.55
N ARG A 10 -2.44 -19.45 -0.19
CA ARG A 10 -3.65 -18.64 0.02
C ARG A 10 -4.15 -18.78 1.46
N VAL A 11 -4.38 -17.65 2.11
CA VAL A 11 -4.92 -17.58 3.47
C VAL A 11 -6.45 -17.60 3.41
N LEU A 12 -7.08 -18.47 4.22
CA LEU A 12 -8.54 -18.47 4.37
C LEU A 12 -8.94 -17.48 5.47
N VAL A 13 -9.63 -16.41 5.08
CA VAL A 13 -10.22 -15.44 6.01
C VAL A 13 -11.74 -15.59 5.95
N HIS A 14 -12.37 -15.87 7.09
CA HIS A 14 -13.82 -15.96 7.16
C HIS A 14 -14.35 -15.24 8.38
N CYS A 15 -15.66 -14.98 8.37
CA CYS A 15 -16.33 -14.54 9.57
C CYS A 15 -17.72 -15.18 9.75
N SER A 16 -18.74 -14.65 9.08
CA SER A 16 -20.04 -15.32 8.91
C SER A 16 -20.37 -15.36 7.41
N ALA A 17 -20.97 -14.29 6.86
CA ALA A 17 -21.15 -14.15 5.41
C ALA A 17 -19.83 -14.04 4.62
N GLY A 18 -18.73 -13.67 5.29
CA GLY A 18 -17.42 -13.50 4.68
C GLY A 18 -17.33 -12.27 3.77
N CYS A 19 -17.94 -11.15 4.19
CA CYS A 19 -18.00 -9.91 3.40
C CYS A 19 -17.49 -8.69 4.19
N GLY A 20 -18.16 -8.31 5.30
CA GLY A 20 -17.79 -7.12 6.08
C GLY A 20 -16.42 -7.21 6.76
N ARG A 21 -16.34 -7.94 7.88
CA ARG A 21 -15.08 -8.10 8.66
C ARG A 21 -13.96 -8.76 7.85
N THR A 22 -14.32 -9.72 7.00
CA THR A 22 -13.38 -10.37 6.08
C THR A 22 -12.82 -9.35 5.08
N GLY A 23 -13.67 -8.51 4.51
CA GLY A 23 -13.24 -7.44 3.60
C GLY A 23 -12.30 -6.45 4.28
N THR A 24 -12.64 -5.96 5.47
CA THR A 24 -11.78 -5.06 6.24
C THR A 24 -10.38 -5.65 6.44
N TYR A 25 -10.30 -6.89 6.90
CA TYR A 25 -9.00 -7.56 7.09
C TYR A 25 -8.21 -7.66 5.78
N CYS A 26 -8.84 -8.15 4.71
CA CYS A 26 -8.17 -8.30 3.42
C CYS A 26 -7.72 -6.95 2.85
N THR A 27 -8.51 -5.89 3.05
CA THR A 27 -8.22 -4.54 2.54
C THR A 27 -6.98 -3.99 3.23
N VAL A 28 -6.95 -4.01 4.56
CA VAL A 28 -5.79 -3.53 5.33
C VAL A 28 -4.54 -4.32 4.97
N ASP A 29 -4.63 -5.66 4.92
CA ASP A 29 -3.51 -6.54 4.58
C ASP A 29 -2.93 -6.22 3.18
N SER A 30 -3.82 -6.08 2.19
CA SER A 30 -3.41 -5.77 0.81
C SER A 30 -2.81 -4.38 0.70
N VAL A 31 -3.42 -3.36 1.31
CA VAL A 31 -2.90 -1.99 1.28
C VAL A 31 -1.53 -1.90 1.94
N VAL A 32 -1.32 -2.58 3.07
CA VAL A 32 -0.02 -2.65 3.72
C VAL A 32 1.02 -3.34 2.83
N ASP A 33 0.68 -4.45 2.17
CA ASP A 33 1.61 -5.11 1.24
C ASP A 33 1.94 -4.21 0.03
N MET A 34 0.96 -3.52 -0.54
CA MET A 34 1.17 -2.55 -1.62
C MET A 34 2.13 -1.42 -1.19
N LEU A 35 1.98 -0.90 0.03
CA LEU A 35 2.88 0.14 0.56
C LEU A 35 4.31 -0.39 0.77
N LYS A 36 4.47 -1.63 1.23
CA LYS A 36 5.80 -2.28 1.34
C LYS A 36 6.46 -2.46 -0.02
N ARG A 37 5.71 -2.89 -1.03
CA ARG A 37 6.20 -3.05 -2.42
C ARG A 37 6.59 -1.70 -3.03
N ARG A 38 5.76 -0.67 -2.88
CA ARG A 38 6.06 0.71 -3.32
C ARG A 38 7.40 1.18 -2.74
N ARG A 39 7.63 0.94 -1.45
CA ARG A 39 8.89 1.27 -0.76
C ARG A 39 10.08 0.53 -1.34
N ALA A 40 9.94 -0.78 -1.58
CA ALA A 40 11.00 -1.60 -2.17
C ALA A 40 11.39 -1.11 -3.58
N ALA A 41 10.40 -0.82 -4.43
CA ALA A 41 10.62 -0.29 -5.78
C ALA A 41 11.29 1.11 -5.76
N LEU A 42 10.89 1.98 -4.83
CA LEU A 42 11.53 3.29 -4.64
C LEU A 42 12.98 3.19 -4.15
N ALA A 43 13.29 2.20 -3.30
CA ALA A 43 14.63 1.96 -2.82
C ALA A 43 15.55 1.44 -3.94
N ASP A 44 15.04 0.55 -4.79
CA ASP A 44 15.77 0.02 -5.95
C ASP A 44 16.10 1.14 -6.95
N ARG A 45 15.13 2.04 -7.24
CA ARG A 45 15.36 3.18 -8.15
C ARG A 45 16.39 4.20 -7.65
N LYS A 46 16.61 4.30 -6.33
CA LYS A 46 17.65 5.19 -5.75
C LYS A 46 19.06 4.62 -5.87
N GLN A 47 19.24 3.36 -6.28
CA GLN A 47 20.54 2.81 -6.65
C GLN A 47 20.75 3.01 -8.16
N PRO A 48 21.47 4.05 -8.62
CA PRO A 48 21.78 4.16 -10.04
C PRO A 48 22.69 2.99 -10.40
N ALA A 49 22.17 2.07 -11.22
CA ALA A 49 22.93 0.99 -11.81
C ALA A 49 24.16 1.59 -12.52
N ALA A 50 25.33 1.45 -11.89
CA ALA A 50 26.62 1.66 -12.51
C ALA A 50 26.80 0.57 -13.57
N GLY A 51 26.27 0.81 -14.77
CA GLY A 51 26.42 -0.07 -15.93
C GLY A 51 25.08 -0.45 -16.54
N SER A 52 24.64 0.32 -17.54
CA SER A 52 23.66 -0.16 -18.51
C SER A 52 24.18 -1.41 -19.21
N PRO A 53 23.28 -2.34 -19.53
CA PRO A 53 23.16 -2.73 -20.91
C PRO A 53 21.74 -2.48 -21.39
N SER A 54 21.66 -1.75 -22.50
CA SER A 54 20.61 -1.82 -23.51
C SER A 54 19.98 -3.21 -23.60
N GLY A 55 18.81 -3.39 -22.98
CA GLY A 55 17.96 -4.56 -23.10
C GLY A 55 16.61 -4.10 -23.63
N ASP A 56 16.48 -4.14 -24.96
CA ASP A 56 15.23 -3.99 -25.69
C ASP A 56 14.33 -5.20 -25.36
N GLY A 57 13.36 -5.02 -24.47
CA GLY A 57 12.36 -6.04 -24.12
C GLY A 57 11.93 -6.03 -22.66
N GLY A 58 10.86 -5.30 -22.32
CA GLY A 58 10.26 -5.42 -20.98
C GLY A 58 9.18 -4.41 -20.54
N ASP A 59 8.52 -3.67 -21.45
CA ASP A 59 7.61 -2.57 -21.07
C ASP A 59 6.40 -2.96 -20.20
N ASP A 60 6.02 -4.23 -20.14
CA ASP A 60 4.81 -4.67 -19.42
C ASP A 60 4.94 -4.61 -17.88
N ALA A 61 6.15 -4.86 -17.35
CA ALA A 61 6.36 -4.89 -15.90
C ALA A 61 6.36 -3.47 -15.28
N GLY A 62 6.86 -2.48 -16.03
CA GLY A 62 6.90 -1.09 -15.58
C GLY A 62 5.52 -0.46 -15.45
N GLU A 63 4.57 -0.84 -16.31
CA GLU A 63 3.19 -0.36 -16.23
C GLU A 63 2.45 -0.93 -15.01
N GLN A 64 2.69 -2.20 -14.67
CA GLN A 64 2.14 -2.83 -13.47
C GLN A 64 2.72 -2.28 -12.17
N GLU A 65 3.88 -1.63 -12.16
CA GLU A 65 4.39 -0.92 -10.98
C GLU A 65 4.01 0.56 -10.95
N ALA A 66 3.73 1.17 -12.11
CA ALA A 66 3.45 2.60 -12.21
C ALA A 66 2.26 3.04 -11.34
N TRP A 67 1.23 2.18 -11.17
CA TRP A 67 0.09 2.52 -10.32
C TRP A 67 0.43 2.53 -8.82
N LEU A 68 1.46 1.80 -8.36
CA LEU A 68 1.89 1.82 -6.96
C LEU A 68 2.45 3.20 -6.56
N LEU A 69 3.02 3.94 -7.53
CA LEU A 69 3.64 5.24 -7.32
C LEU A 69 2.67 6.42 -7.46
N ARG A 70 1.44 6.17 -7.87
CA ARG A 70 0.41 7.21 -8.02
C ARG A 70 -0.03 7.74 -6.65
N GLU A 71 -0.10 9.06 -6.54
CA GLU A 71 -0.58 9.77 -5.33
C GLU A 71 -1.99 10.32 -5.51
N ASP A 72 -2.54 10.24 -6.72
CA ASP A 72 -3.88 10.67 -7.08
C ASP A 72 -4.95 9.59 -6.84
N VAL A 73 -4.53 8.42 -6.32
CA VAL A 73 -5.41 7.27 -6.11
C VAL A 73 -5.56 7.00 -4.62
N ASP A 74 -6.81 6.97 -4.17
CA ASP A 74 -7.15 6.43 -2.86
C ASP A 74 -7.00 4.91 -2.88
N LEU A 75 -5.84 4.43 -2.40
CA LEU A 75 -5.51 3.00 -2.40
C LEU A 75 -6.52 2.17 -1.62
N ILE A 76 -7.09 2.71 -0.55
CA ILE A 76 -8.05 1.99 0.28
C ILE A 76 -9.36 1.85 -0.47
N ALA A 77 -9.91 2.95 -0.99
CA ALA A 77 -11.13 2.92 -1.79
C ALA A 77 -10.99 2.04 -3.04
N ALA A 78 -9.86 2.14 -3.75
CA ALA A 78 -9.57 1.33 -4.93
C ALA A 78 -9.51 -0.17 -4.58
N THR A 79 -8.85 -0.54 -3.49
CA THR A 79 -8.76 -1.94 -3.03
C THR A 79 -10.13 -2.49 -2.66
N VAL A 80 -10.96 -1.71 -1.96
CA VAL A 80 -12.32 -2.12 -1.60
C VAL A 80 -13.17 -2.33 -2.85
N GLU A 81 -13.09 -1.43 -3.83
CA GLU A 81 -13.83 -1.57 -5.08
C GLU A 81 -13.37 -2.78 -5.89
N GLU A 82 -12.06 -3.02 -5.96
CA GLU A 82 -11.50 -4.21 -6.60
C GLU A 82 -12.01 -5.50 -5.94
N PHE A 83 -12.03 -5.58 -4.60
CA PHE A 83 -12.57 -6.74 -3.91
C PHE A 83 -14.06 -6.95 -4.14
N ARG A 84 -14.82 -5.88 -4.38
CA ARG A 84 -16.25 -5.98 -4.71
C ARG A 84 -16.49 -6.60 -6.09
N THR A 85 -15.52 -6.57 -7.00
CA THR A 85 -15.59 -7.29 -8.29
C THR A 85 -15.44 -8.80 -8.10
N GLN A 86 -14.62 -9.22 -7.13
CA GLN A 86 -14.32 -10.63 -6.85
C GLN A 86 -15.36 -11.27 -5.92
N ARG A 87 -15.88 -10.51 -4.95
CA ARG A 87 -16.92 -10.94 -4.02
C ARG A 87 -17.80 -9.76 -3.63
N ILE A 88 -19.10 -9.85 -3.92
CA ILE A 88 -20.02 -8.75 -3.64
C ILE A 88 -20.04 -8.36 -2.14
N SER A 89 -20.29 -7.08 -1.88
CA SER A 89 -20.49 -6.52 -0.53
C SER A 89 -19.27 -6.58 0.39
N MET A 90 -18.04 -6.64 -0.13
CA MET A 90 -16.85 -6.47 0.70
C MET A 90 -16.88 -5.10 1.39
N VAL A 91 -16.56 -5.08 2.70
CA VAL A 91 -16.66 -3.90 3.59
C VAL A 91 -18.09 -3.32 3.60
N GLN A 92 -18.93 -3.78 4.54
CA GLN A 92 -20.39 -3.63 4.50
C GLN A 92 -20.94 -2.40 5.23
N SER A 93 -20.12 -1.69 6.00
CA SER A 93 -20.58 -0.54 6.79
C SER A 93 -19.57 0.60 6.75
N LEU A 94 -20.06 1.83 6.91
CA LEU A 94 -19.18 3.00 7.01
C LEU A 94 -18.15 2.86 8.14
N ARG A 95 -18.52 2.26 9.28
CA ARG A 95 -17.59 2.02 10.39
C ARG A 95 -16.45 1.07 10.01
N GLN A 96 -16.72 0.06 9.19
CA GLN A 96 -15.69 -0.85 8.68
C GLN A 96 -14.77 -0.12 7.69
N LEU A 97 -15.33 0.72 6.82
CA LEU A 97 -14.53 1.51 5.90
C LEU A 97 -13.64 2.51 6.65
N VAL A 98 -14.18 3.23 7.63
CA VAL A 98 -13.38 4.14 8.49
C VAL A 98 -12.26 3.39 9.21
N LEU A 99 -12.54 2.18 9.71
CA LEU A 99 -11.53 1.34 10.33
C LEU A 99 -10.40 0.96 9.37
N ASP A 100 -10.68 0.75 8.08
CA ASP A 100 -9.64 0.50 7.07
C ASP A 100 -8.68 1.70 6.98
N TYR A 101 -9.21 2.93 6.93
CA TYR A 101 -8.41 4.15 6.95
C TYR A 101 -7.62 4.32 8.24
N GLU A 102 -8.27 4.17 9.40
CA GLU A 102 -7.61 4.30 10.70
C GLU A 102 -6.46 3.30 10.83
N SER A 103 -6.68 2.04 10.44
CA SER A 103 -5.68 0.96 10.53
C SER A 103 -4.49 1.21 9.62
N VAL A 104 -4.73 1.65 8.38
CA VAL A 104 -3.66 1.94 7.42
C VAL A 104 -2.89 3.19 7.82
N LEU A 105 -3.57 4.27 8.25
CA LEU A 105 -2.91 5.48 8.73
C LEU A 105 -2.06 5.20 9.97
N GLU A 106 -2.59 4.44 10.93
CA GLU A 106 -1.84 4.01 12.11
C GLU A 106 -0.59 3.20 11.70
N TRP A 107 -0.75 2.27 10.75
CA TRP A 107 0.39 1.51 10.23
C TRP A 107 1.44 2.42 9.57
N ILE A 108 1.02 3.38 8.74
CA ILE A 108 1.92 4.36 8.09
C ILE A 108 2.66 5.17 9.15
N MET A 109 1.97 5.66 10.19
CA MET A 109 2.61 6.44 11.26
C MET A 109 3.66 5.63 12.03
N GLN A 110 3.37 4.36 12.32
CA GLN A 110 4.33 3.45 12.98
C GLN A 110 5.55 3.14 12.12
N HIS A 111 5.40 3.18 10.79
CA HIS A 111 6.46 2.85 9.82
C HIS A 111 6.94 4.07 9.00
N ALA A 112 6.63 5.30 9.44
CA ALA A 112 6.94 6.52 8.69
C ALA A 112 8.45 6.69 8.45
N GLY A 113 9.25 6.32 9.45
CA GLY A 113 10.72 6.29 9.33
C GLY A 113 11.23 5.25 8.33
N GLU A 114 10.54 4.11 8.20
CA GLU A 114 10.89 3.08 7.21
C GLU A 114 10.47 3.48 5.79
N LEU A 115 9.31 4.14 5.66
CA LEU A 115 8.75 4.63 4.40
C LEU A 115 9.49 5.88 3.86
N GLY A 116 10.40 6.46 4.63
CA GLY A 116 11.10 7.69 4.24
C GLY A 116 10.21 8.93 4.24
N MET A 117 9.07 8.88 4.93
CA MET A 117 8.09 9.97 5.04
C MET A 117 8.37 10.88 6.26
N GLY A 118 9.52 10.72 6.91
CA GLY A 118 9.85 11.35 8.20
C GLY A 118 10.64 12.67 8.15
N ASP A 119 11.09 13.11 6.97
CA ASP A 119 11.96 14.31 6.89
C ASP A 119 11.14 15.60 6.71
N GLU A 120 10.07 15.59 5.89
CA GLU A 120 9.34 16.83 5.59
C GLU A 120 8.37 17.29 6.70
N ALA A 121 7.88 16.37 7.54
CA ALA A 121 6.98 16.73 8.65
C ALA A 121 7.74 17.34 9.85
N SER A 122 9.04 17.06 9.97
CA SER A 122 9.88 17.66 11.02
C SER A 122 10.29 19.09 10.65
N ASP A 123 10.58 19.34 9.38
CA ASP A 123 10.93 20.69 8.86
C ASP A 123 9.75 21.68 8.95
N GLU A 124 8.51 21.26 8.71
CA GLU A 124 7.36 22.17 8.82
C GLU A 124 7.02 22.56 10.28
N VAL A 125 7.28 21.66 11.24
CA VAL A 125 7.07 21.93 12.68
C VAL A 125 8.21 22.77 13.25
N GLU A 126 9.43 22.61 12.76
CA GLU A 126 10.58 23.43 13.16
C GLU A 126 10.49 24.86 12.60
N MET A 127 9.99 25.04 11.37
CA MET A 127 9.73 26.37 10.79
C MET A 127 8.64 27.17 11.53
N LYS A 128 7.63 26.50 12.10
CA LYS A 128 6.53 27.16 12.84
C LYS A 128 6.85 27.47 14.30
N LYS A 129 8.04 27.09 14.81
CA LYS A 129 8.53 27.40 16.17
C LYS A 129 9.63 28.47 16.19
N GLY A 130 9.98 29.04 15.03
CA GLY A 130 11.10 29.98 14.86
C GLY A 130 10.74 31.46 14.66
N VAL A 131 9.51 31.90 14.93
CA VAL A 131 9.07 33.32 14.90
C VAL A 131 8.39 33.71 16.20
#